data_AF-A0A1M3J0P4-F1
#
_entry.id   AF-A0A1M3J0P4-F1
#
_cell.length_a   1.000
_cell.length_b   1.000
_cell.length_c   1.000
_cell.angle_alpha   90.00
_cell.angle_beta   90.00
_cell.angle_gamma   90.00
#
_symmetry.space_group_name_H-M   'P 1'
#
loop_
_entity.id
_entity.type
_entity.pdbx_description
1 polymer ?
#
loop_
_entity_poly.entity_id
_entity_poly.type
_entity_poly.pdbx_seq_one_letter_code
_entity_poly.pdbx_strand_id
1 'polypeptide(L)'
;MSVLPKKGLCSKKSFIILCYRSEPGLNSPYLGLLKGQLNYWFSKKPNGFYKFLEPCNHPLYKAGDSWSEELGISRRVFNAVFDLIGIRYNSKTAFKKAKDKFQGKLYASYHDRKTHKMFFIRNAELHQQKEKTLPIKDTLKPKNIPQKKSISKEKTIHKSTNNSYSDNRSSNDTNCRSYGGTIGGKNINSFTENTSSSFVQEVQAKKKDDLSESKKIAEEVKNIWIEEIGEPGINHLSSTLITRINQSYLSVFDSSLEKWRIYCRQIASSHFLMGEKRGANFKARLSWAIKPETFERIQAGDFTLGDRKVEERPKEISLEEENKARDELKQELLNSSKDETWIEACLRLCEILGPKMVKNWLYPLNIITLNSTEVELQAPNRFVGNWVDKNLGKELKRTFQELLGSSLEYCRITAIA
;
A
#
# COMPACT_ATOMS: atom_id res chain seq x y z
N MET A 1 11.24 -10.11 46.06
CA MET A 1 12.59 -9.67 45.65
C MET A 1 12.78 -9.98 44.17
N SER A 2 13.07 -8.97 43.36
CA SER A 2 13.57 -9.14 41.99
C SER A 2 14.65 -8.08 41.78
N VAL A 3 15.89 -8.53 41.83
CA VAL A 3 17.09 -7.70 41.73
C VAL A 3 17.33 -7.41 40.25
N LEU A 4 17.26 -6.14 39.85
CA LEU A 4 17.67 -5.70 38.52
C LEU A 4 19.20 -5.56 38.48
N PRO A 5 19.88 -6.06 37.43
CA PRO A 5 21.32 -6.01 37.34
C PRO A 5 21.81 -4.61 36.95
N LYS A 6 22.67 -4.07 37.82
CA LYS A 6 23.81 -3.16 37.57
C LYS A 6 23.57 -1.85 36.80
N LYS A 7 23.64 -0.76 37.60
CA LYS A 7 24.29 0.54 37.35
C LYS A 7 24.07 1.18 35.97
N GLY A 8 22.97 1.92 35.87
CA GLY A 8 22.82 3.08 35.00
C GLY A 8 21.63 3.89 35.50
N LEU A 9 21.80 5.19 35.77
CA LEU A 9 20.67 6.04 36.12
C LEU A 9 19.61 5.93 35.03
N CYS A 10 18.43 5.45 35.41
CA CYS A 10 17.25 5.41 34.55
C CYS A 10 17.01 6.85 34.06
N SER A 11 17.06 7.09 32.74
CA SER A 11 16.72 8.41 32.21
C SER A 11 15.29 8.77 32.64
N LYS A 12 14.99 10.06 32.86
CA LYS A 12 13.62 10.51 33.22
C LYS A 12 12.53 9.95 32.29
N LYS A 13 12.85 9.59 31.04
CA LYS A 13 11.93 8.96 30.08
C LYS A 13 11.57 7.51 30.45
N SER A 14 12.51 6.76 31.00
CA SER A 14 12.32 5.35 31.38
C SER A 14 11.50 5.18 32.66
N PHE A 15 11.48 6.18 33.55
CA PHE A 15 10.67 6.17 34.77
C PHE A 15 9.17 6.34 34.48
N ILE A 16 8.80 7.12 33.45
CA ILE A 16 7.38 7.33 33.08
C ILE A 16 6.75 6.05 32.48
N ILE A 17 7.57 5.20 31.82
CA ILE A 17 7.10 3.93 31.24
C ILE A 17 6.78 2.89 32.33
N LEU A 18 7.46 2.93 33.48
CA LEU A 18 7.25 1.96 34.56
C LEU A 18 6.03 2.26 35.45
N CYS A 19 5.60 3.52 35.56
CA CYS A 19 4.48 3.90 36.44
C CYS A 19 3.07 3.65 35.85
N TYR A 20 2.95 3.34 34.55
CA TYR A 20 1.64 3.07 33.91
C TYR A 20 1.52 1.64 33.38
N ARG A 21 2.12 0.68 34.08
CA ARG A 21 1.78 -0.73 33.93
C ARG A 21 0.32 -0.93 34.36
N SER A 22 -0.55 -0.94 33.35
CA SER A 22 -1.91 -1.52 33.34
C SER A 22 -2.78 -1.17 34.55
N GLU A 23 -3.64 -0.14 34.43
CA GLU A 23 -4.91 -0.24 35.15
C GLU A 23 -5.59 -1.55 34.65
N PRO A 24 -6.06 -2.43 35.54
CA PRO A 24 -6.72 -3.65 35.13
C PRO A 24 -7.94 -3.29 34.26
N GLY A 25 -7.98 -3.79 33.02
CA GLY A 25 -9.07 -3.56 32.07
C GLY A 25 -8.77 -2.69 30.84
N LEU A 26 -7.52 -2.23 30.61
CA LEU A 26 -7.19 -1.54 29.35
C LEU A 26 -6.82 -2.52 28.23
N ASN A 27 -7.58 -2.49 27.13
CA ASN A 27 -7.38 -3.30 25.92
C ASN A 27 -6.07 -3.03 25.15
N SER A 28 -5.22 -2.08 25.57
CA SER A 28 -3.96 -1.77 24.88
C SER A 28 -2.91 -1.16 25.82
N PRO A 29 -1.64 -1.61 25.79
CA PRO A 29 -0.56 -1.03 26.60
C PRO A 29 -0.28 0.44 26.25
N TYR A 30 -0.53 0.84 24.99
CA TYR A 30 -0.36 2.22 24.53
C TYR A 30 -1.39 3.18 25.13
N LEU A 31 -2.56 2.67 25.52
CA LEU A 31 -3.62 3.48 26.09
C LEU A 31 -3.24 4.00 27.49
N GLY A 32 -2.62 3.15 28.31
CA GLY A 32 -2.09 3.55 29.62
C GLY A 32 -1.00 4.60 29.50
N LEU A 33 -0.06 4.39 28.58
CA LEU A 33 1.03 5.33 28.29
C LEU A 33 0.49 6.69 27.82
N LEU A 34 -0.44 6.70 26.86
CA LEU A 34 -1.04 7.93 26.33
C LEU A 34 -1.84 8.66 27.42
N LYS A 35 -2.67 7.96 28.20
CA LYS A 35 -3.44 8.54 29.31
C LYS A 35 -2.52 9.18 30.34
N GLY A 36 -1.43 8.50 30.70
CA GLY A 36 -0.42 9.01 31.63
C GLY A 36 0.24 10.30 31.13
N GLN A 37 0.66 10.33 29.86
CA GLN A 37 1.25 11.53 29.26
C GLN A 37 0.25 12.68 29.12
N LEU A 38 -0.99 12.40 28.71
CA LEU A 38 -2.05 13.43 28.67
C LEU A 38 -2.24 14.04 30.06
N ASN A 39 -2.32 13.22 31.11
CA ASN A 39 -2.43 13.72 32.49
C ASN A 39 -1.23 14.57 32.91
N TYR A 40 -0.01 14.17 32.56
CA TYR A 40 1.18 14.99 32.79
C TYR A 40 1.05 16.37 32.13
N TRP A 41 0.70 16.42 30.84
CA TRP A 41 0.55 17.69 30.12
C TRP A 41 -0.59 18.55 30.68
N PHE A 42 -1.74 17.97 31.04
CA PHE A 42 -2.83 18.69 31.69
C PHE A 42 -2.50 19.15 33.11
N SER A 43 -1.62 18.46 33.84
CA SER A 43 -1.10 18.95 35.14
C SER A 43 -0.28 20.23 34.98
N LYS A 44 0.43 20.38 33.85
CA LYS A 44 1.21 21.60 33.53
C LYS A 44 0.36 22.69 32.90
N LYS A 45 -0.66 22.32 32.14
CA LYS A 45 -1.54 23.21 31.37
C LYS A 45 -3.01 22.77 31.52
N PRO A 46 -3.69 23.15 32.62
CA PRO A 46 -5.04 22.65 32.93
C PRO A 46 -6.10 23.12 31.94
N ASN A 47 -5.93 24.31 31.35
CA ASN A 47 -6.88 24.91 30.40
C ASN A 47 -6.73 24.36 28.96
N GLY A 48 -5.86 23.37 28.76
CA GLY A 48 -5.53 22.81 27.45
C GLY A 48 -4.17 23.27 26.93
N PHE A 49 -3.66 22.52 25.96
CA PHE A 49 -2.36 22.75 25.35
C PHE A 49 -2.38 22.35 23.88
N TYR A 50 -1.37 22.80 23.13
CA TYR A 50 -1.14 22.31 21.77
C TYR A 50 0.06 21.37 21.74
N LYS A 51 0.04 20.40 20.83
CA LYS A 51 1.16 19.49 20.57
C LYS A 51 1.09 18.95 19.15
N PHE A 52 2.25 18.65 18.56
CA PHE A 52 2.32 18.09 17.21
C PHE A 52 2.11 16.57 17.25
N LEU A 53 1.49 15.99 16.22
CA LEU A 53 1.33 14.53 16.12
C LEU A 53 2.62 13.87 15.63
N GLU A 54 3.25 14.46 14.63
CA GLU A 54 4.43 13.95 13.92
C GLU A 54 5.44 15.09 13.74
N PRO A 55 6.72 14.77 13.46
CA PRO A 55 7.69 15.75 13.01
C PRO A 55 7.16 16.58 11.84
N CYS A 56 7.30 17.89 11.91
CA CYS A 56 6.78 18.78 10.90
C CYS A 56 7.62 20.06 10.76
N ASN A 57 7.57 20.65 9.56
CA ASN A 57 8.25 21.91 9.27
C ASN A 57 7.40 23.09 9.76
N HIS A 58 7.27 23.24 11.08
CA HIS A 58 6.55 24.35 11.71
C HIS A 58 7.52 25.21 12.55
N PRO A 59 7.45 26.55 12.52
CA PRO A 59 8.41 27.42 13.22
C PRO A 59 8.54 27.18 14.74
N LEU A 60 7.45 26.71 15.36
CA LEU A 60 7.37 26.38 16.79
C LEU A 60 7.63 24.90 17.12
N TYR A 61 7.97 24.07 16.13
CA TYR A 61 8.28 22.67 16.34
C TYR A 61 9.77 22.48 16.63
N LYS A 62 10.10 21.64 17.61
CA LYS A 62 11.47 21.17 17.87
C LYS A 62 11.50 19.65 17.83
N ALA A 63 12.63 19.08 17.42
CA ALA A 63 12.82 17.63 17.42
C ALA A 63 12.53 17.04 18.81
N GLY A 64 11.68 16.01 18.86
CA GLY A 64 11.19 15.40 20.09
C GLY A 64 9.89 15.99 20.66
N ASP A 65 9.35 17.09 20.12
CA ASP A 65 8.11 17.71 20.62
C ASP A 65 6.83 17.01 20.13
N SER A 66 6.93 16.14 19.12
CA SER A 66 5.74 15.44 18.59
C SER A 66 5.33 14.24 19.44
N TRP A 67 4.04 13.88 19.40
CA TRP A 67 3.53 12.68 20.05
C TRP A 67 4.21 11.41 19.52
N SER A 68 4.50 11.32 18.22
CA SER A 68 5.17 10.15 17.67
C SER A 68 6.59 9.98 18.17
N GLU A 69 7.32 11.07 18.40
CA GLU A 69 8.68 11.01 18.95
C GLU A 69 8.68 10.80 20.47
N GLU A 70 7.74 11.41 21.20
CA GLU A 70 7.63 11.28 22.65
C GLU A 70 7.20 9.87 23.07
N LEU A 71 6.23 9.29 22.35
CA LEU A 71 5.66 7.98 22.66
C LEU A 71 6.26 6.83 21.85
N GLY A 72 7.01 7.14 20.77
CA GLY A 72 7.54 6.13 19.85
C GLY A 72 6.46 5.39 19.06
N ILE A 73 5.30 6.02 18.81
CA ILE A 73 4.18 5.40 18.08
C ILE A 73 3.83 6.16 16.81
N SER A 74 3.34 5.45 15.79
CA SER A 74 2.84 6.11 14.57
C SER A 74 1.57 6.91 14.85
N ARG A 75 1.30 7.94 14.04
CA ARG A 75 0.05 8.72 14.10
C ARG A 75 -1.21 7.86 13.99
N ARG A 76 -1.16 6.77 13.21
CA ARG A 76 -2.29 5.85 13.07
C ARG A 76 -2.60 5.16 14.40
N VAL A 77 -1.57 4.68 15.10
CA VAL A 77 -1.72 4.06 16.42
C VAL A 77 -2.18 5.10 17.44
N PHE A 78 -1.58 6.29 17.46
CA PHE A 78 -2.02 7.39 18.32
C PHE A 78 -3.52 7.68 18.15
N ASN A 79 -3.97 7.84 16.91
CA ASN A 79 -5.38 8.14 16.61
C ASN A 79 -6.32 7.04 17.11
N ALA A 80 -6.00 5.78 16.81
CA ALA A 80 -6.80 4.64 17.25
C ALA A 80 -6.90 4.55 18.78
N VAL A 81 -5.77 4.78 19.48
CA VAL A 81 -5.71 4.76 20.95
C VAL A 81 -6.44 5.98 21.54
N PHE A 82 -6.26 7.18 20.98
CA PHE A 82 -6.92 8.39 21.44
C PHE A 82 -8.44 8.30 21.27
N ASP A 83 -8.93 7.68 20.19
CA ASP A 83 -10.36 7.50 19.93
C ASP A 83 -11.05 6.63 21.01
N LEU A 84 -10.30 5.87 21.82
CA LEU A 84 -10.85 5.14 22.97
C LEU A 84 -11.15 6.04 24.18
N ILE A 85 -10.41 7.15 24.35
CA ILE A 85 -10.49 8.03 25.53
C ILE A 85 -10.97 9.44 25.22
N GLY A 86 -11.07 9.81 23.94
CA GLY A 86 -11.46 11.14 23.52
C GLY A 86 -12.03 11.22 22.11
N ILE A 87 -12.31 12.44 21.70
CA ILE A 87 -12.91 12.78 20.39
C ILE A 87 -12.01 13.73 19.63
N ARG A 88 -11.85 13.50 18.34
CA ARG A 88 -11.02 14.32 17.45
C ARG A 88 -11.92 15.10 16.49
N TYR A 89 -11.74 16.42 16.46
CA TYR A 89 -12.45 17.32 15.56
C TYR A 89 -11.49 17.83 14.47
N ASN A 90 -11.99 17.88 13.24
CA ASN A 90 -11.19 18.31 12.08
C ASN A 90 -10.90 19.83 12.04
N SER A 91 -11.61 20.61 12.86
CA SER A 91 -11.41 22.06 12.98
C SER A 91 -11.85 22.59 14.34
N LYS A 92 -11.29 23.75 14.72
CA LYS A 92 -11.75 24.54 15.88
C LYS A 92 -13.24 24.93 15.77
N THR A 93 -13.72 25.22 14.56
CA THR A 93 -15.13 25.56 14.32
C THR A 93 -16.04 24.36 14.55
N ALA A 94 -15.64 23.17 14.11
CA ALA A 94 -16.39 21.94 14.35
C ALA A 94 -16.48 21.62 15.86
N PHE A 95 -15.38 21.81 16.59
CA PHE A 95 -15.37 21.67 18.05
C PHE A 95 -16.33 22.65 18.74
N LYS A 96 -16.35 23.92 18.31
CA LYS A 96 -17.25 24.93 18.89
C LYS A 96 -18.73 24.70 18.57
N LYS A 97 -19.05 24.13 17.40
CA LYS A 97 -20.42 23.87 16.93
C LYS A 97 -21.04 22.62 17.57
N ALA A 98 -20.24 21.72 18.11
CA ALA A 98 -20.74 20.48 18.71
C ALA A 98 -21.62 20.78 19.95
N LYS A 99 -22.83 20.21 19.99
CA LYS A 99 -23.75 20.30 21.13
C LYS A 99 -23.14 19.69 22.39
N ASP A 100 -22.60 18.47 22.25
CA ASP A 100 -21.72 17.85 23.24
C ASP A 100 -20.29 17.79 22.69
N LYS A 101 -19.38 18.51 23.35
CA LYS A 101 -17.97 18.65 22.96
C LYS A 101 -17.13 17.41 23.27
N PHE A 102 -17.63 16.52 24.12
CA PHE A 102 -16.89 15.39 24.64
C PHE A 102 -17.60 14.05 24.43
N GLN A 103 -18.90 14.04 24.11
CA GLN A 103 -19.76 12.86 23.88
C GLN A 103 -19.48 11.74 24.90
N GLY A 104 -19.51 12.11 26.18
CA GLY A 104 -19.24 11.19 27.31
C GLY A 104 -17.78 10.76 27.51
N LYS A 105 -16.82 11.26 26.72
CA LYS A 105 -15.38 10.94 26.84
C LYS A 105 -14.62 11.99 27.66
N LEU A 106 -13.40 11.62 28.08
CA LEU A 106 -12.60 12.45 29.01
C LEU A 106 -11.85 13.57 28.31
N TYR A 107 -11.47 13.38 27.04
CA TYR A 107 -10.66 14.32 26.28
C TYR A 107 -11.28 14.68 24.94
N ALA A 108 -10.95 15.86 24.43
CA ALA A 108 -11.23 16.27 23.07
C ALA A 108 -9.96 16.86 22.45
N SER A 109 -9.79 16.71 21.14
CA SER A 109 -8.77 17.41 20.39
C SER A 109 -9.35 18.04 19.13
N TYR A 110 -8.74 19.15 18.68
CA TYR A 110 -9.10 19.75 17.41
C TYR A 110 -7.88 20.31 16.69
N HIS A 111 -7.94 20.33 15.36
CA HIS A 111 -6.91 20.97 14.54
C HIS A 111 -7.25 22.44 14.29
N ASP A 112 -6.39 23.35 14.71
CA ASP A 112 -6.47 24.76 14.32
C ASP A 112 -5.78 24.94 12.97
N ARG A 113 -6.60 25.04 11.91
CA ARG A 113 -6.13 25.14 10.53
C ARG A 113 -5.35 26.43 10.26
N LYS A 114 -5.60 27.52 11.00
CA LYS A 114 -4.90 28.79 10.79
C LYS A 114 -3.48 28.74 11.32
N THR A 115 -3.27 28.07 12.44
CA THR A 115 -1.96 27.97 13.09
C THR A 115 -1.28 26.63 12.84
N HIS A 116 -1.89 25.72 12.08
CA HIS A 116 -1.43 24.34 11.86
C HIS A 116 -1.04 23.60 13.15
N LYS A 117 -1.83 23.75 14.20
CA LYS A 117 -1.59 23.16 15.54
C LYS A 117 -2.74 22.26 15.96
N MET A 118 -2.43 21.17 16.64
CA MET A 118 -3.46 20.37 17.30
C MET A 118 -3.58 20.77 18.76
N PHE A 119 -4.80 21.12 19.18
CA PHE A 119 -5.13 21.46 20.56
C PHE A 119 -5.80 20.28 21.26
N PHE A 120 -5.48 20.10 22.53
CA PHE A 120 -6.04 19.09 23.41
C PHE A 120 -6.73 19.76 24.60
N ILE A 121 -7.95 19.33 24.89
CA ILE A 121 -8.80 19.84 25.96
C ILE A 121 -9.30 18.66 26.78
N ARG A 122 -9.40 18.84 28.09
CA ARG A 122 -9.93 17.85 29.03
C ARG A 122 -11.32 18.28 29.50
N ASN A 123 -12.23 17.31 29.62
CA ASN A 123 -13.51 17.54 30.26
C ASN A 123 -13.29 17.68 31.78
N ALA A 124 -13.51 18.88 32.32
CA ALA A 124 -13.31 19.16 33.75
C ALA A 124 -14.32 18.42 34.63
N GLU A 125 -15.57 18.26 34.17
CA GLU A 125 -16.67 17.68 34.94
C GLU A 125 -16.49 16.16 35.10
N LEU A 126 -16.23 15.44 34.00
CA LEU A 126 -15.98 14.00 34.03
C LEU A 126 -14.67 13.64 34.76
N HIS A 127 -13.69 14.54 34.75
CA HIS A 127 -12.45 14.33 35.51
C HIS A 127 -12.70 14.38 37.01
N GLN A 128 -13.45 15.38 37.50
CA GLN A 128 -13.82 15.49 38.91
C GLN A 128 -14.70 14.33 39.38
N GLN A 129 -15.62 13.85 38.53
CA GLN A 129 -16.44 12.68 38.86
C GLN A 129 -15.60 11.40 39.00
N LYS A 130 -14.62 11.18 38.10
CA LYS A 130 -13.69 10.03 38.17
C LYS A 130 -12.72 10.12 39.35
N GLU A 131 -12.28 11.31 39.73
CA GLU A 131 -11.44 11.51 40.92
C GLU A 131 -12.22 11.24 42.21
N LYS A 132 -13.52 11.58 42.26
CA LYS A 132 -14.40 11.28 43.41
C LYS A 132 -14.78 9.80 43.54
N THR A 133 -14.75 9.02 42.45
CA THR A 133 -15.06 7.58 42.46
C THR A 133 -13.85 6.68 42.73
N LEU A 134 -12.63 7.23 42.75
CA LEU A 134 -11.45 6.50 43.21
C LEU A 134 -11.40 6.57 44.74
N PRO A 135 -11.60 5.46 45.48
CA PRO A 135 -11.54 5.50 46.93
C PRO A 135 -10.16 5.94 47.40
N ILE A 136 -10.18 6.91 48.31
CA ILE A 136 -9.05 7.35 49.12
C ILE A 136 -8.45 6.09 49.77
N LYS A 137 -7.29 5.65 49.28
CA LYS A 137 -6.33 4.96 50.14
C LYS A 137 -5.41 6.03 50.67
N ASP A 138 -5.60 6.33 51.95
CA ASP A 138 -4.70 7.13 52.77
C ASP A 138 -3.25 6.74 52.49
N THR A 139 -2.43 7.71 52.08
CA THR A 139 -1.14 7.94 52.72
C THR A 139 -0.51 9.26 52.26
N LEU A 140 -0.20 10.08 53.27
CA LEU A 140 0.75 11.19 53.29
C LEU A 140 0.25 12.60 52.87
N LYS A 141 -0.29 13.28 53.87
CA LYS A 141 -0.34 14.75 54.01
C LYS A 141 1.06 15.37 53.78
N PRO A 142 1.16 16.55 53.17
CA PRO A 142 2.42 17.28 53.01
C PRO A 142 2.82 17.96 54.34
N LYS A 143 4.01 17.65 54.85
CA LYS A 143 4.68 18.47 55.87
C LYS A 143 5.79 19.29 55.21
N ASN A 144 5.58 20.59 55.23
CA ASN A 144 6.52 21.71 55.34
C ASN A 144 7.96 21.55 54.80
N ILE A 145 8.26 22.42 53.84
CA ILE A 145 9.60 22.90 53.47
C ILE A 145 10.31 23.46 54.72
N PRO A 146 11.62 23.23 54.85
CA PRO A 146 12.52 24.38 55.04
C PRO A 146 13.60 24.49 53.96
N GLN A 147 13.78 25.71 53.46
CA GLN A 147 14.90 26.13 52.62
C GLN A 147 16.20 26.26 53.42
N LYS A 148 17.34 25.86 52.83
CA LYS A 148 18.69 26.46 52.98
C LYS A 148 19.60 25.90 51.87
N LYS A 149 19.95 26.70 50.86
CA LYS A 149 21.15 27.56 50.70
C LYS A 149 22.47 26.81 50.41
N SER A 150 22.89 26.91 49.14
CA SER A 150 24.20 27.37 48.59
C SER A 150 25.53 26.64 48.87
N ILE A 151 26.41 26.73 47.84
CA ILE A 151 27.90 26.57 47.79
C ILE A 151 28.35 25.17 47.28
N SER A 152 29.32 24.95 46.36
CA SER A 152 30.05 25.71 45.32
C SER A 152 30.94 24.71 44.50
N LYS A 153 31.48 25.21 43.38
CA LYS A 153 32.39 24.66 42.34
C LYS A 153 33.54 23.69 42.74
N GLU A 154 33.87 22.77 41.81
CA GLU A 154 35.21 22.48 41.18
C GLU A 154 35.03 21.32 40.15
N LYS A 155 35.34 21.36 38.82
CA LYS A 155 36.63 21.42 38.05
C LYS A 155 37.66 20.36 38.54
N THR A 156 38.31 19.46 37.79
CA THR A 156 38.55 19.13 36.35
C THR A 156 39.13 17.67 36.37
N ILE A 157 39.12 16.81 35.33
CA ILE A 157 40.24 16.50 34.40
C ILE A 157 39.90 15.20 33.62
N HIS A 158 40.33 15.20 32.35
CA HIS A 158 40.32 14.19 31.29
C HIS A 158 40.75 12.76 31.64
N LYS A 159 40.18 11.78 30.90
CA LYS A 159 40.99 10.85 30.08
C LYS A 159 40.17 10.21 28.95
N SER A 160 40.78 10.29 27.78
CA SER A 160 40.50 9.71 26.48
C SER A 160 40.63 8.20 26.45
N THR A 161 39.75 7.51 25.71
CA THR A 161 40.16 6.42 24.81
C THR A 161 39.15 6.23 23.68
N ASN A 162 39.70 6.16 22.47
CA ASN A 162 39.02 5.82 21.23
C ASN A 162 38.50 4.37 21.26
N ASN A 163 37.36 4.12 20.63
CA ASN A 163 37.29 2.99 19.69
C ASN A 163 36.21 3.21 18.65
N SER A 164 36.67 3.14 17.40
CA SER A 164 35.92 3.13 16.17
C SER A 164 35.09 1.85 16.04
N TYR A 165 33.83 1.98 15.65
CA TYR A 165 33.22 1.08 14.68
C TYR A 165 32.29 1.90 13.79
N SER A 166 32.51 1.71 12.49
CA SER A 166 31.72 2.19 11.38
C SER A 166 30.25 1.77 11.50
N ASP A 167 29.35 2.57 10.94
CA ASP A 167 28.49 2.12 9.84
C ASP A 167 27.45 3.18 9.48
N ASN A 168 27.67 3.76 8.29
CA ASN A 168 26.70 4.19 7.29
C ASN A 168 25.23 4.31 7.73
N ARG A 169 24.80 5.53 8.03
CA ARG A 169 23.38 5.92 7.95
C ARG A 169 23.17 6.79 6.73
N SER A 170 22.64 6.15 5.68
CA SER A 170 22.04 6.80 4.52
C SER A 170 20.89 7.71 4.95
N SER A 171 20.88 8.89 4.33
CA SER A 171 19.89 9.94 4.45
C SER A 171 18.45 9.43 4.28
N ASN A 172 17.55 9.78 5.20
CA ASN A 172 16.12 9.72 4.94
C ASN A 172 15.67 11.14 4.60
N ASP A 173 15.56 11.40 3.30
CA ASP A 173 14.96 12.61 2.78
C ASP A 173 13.48 12.70 3.18
N THR A 174 13.19 13.87 3.72
CA THR A 174 11.88 14.38 4.07
C THR A 174 10.93 14.40 2.87
N ASN A 175 9.73 13.83 3.03
CA ASN A 175 8.57 14.30 2.25
C ASN A 175 7.26 14.09 3.01
N CYS A 176 6.92 15.04 3.88
CA CYS A 176 5.65 15.11 4.58
C CYS A 176 4.54 15.56 3.61
N ARG A 177 3.80 14.60 3.02
CA ARG A 177 2.54 14.91 2.31
C ARG A 177 1.38 14.96 3.31
N SER A 178 0.96 16.18 3.63
CA SER A 178 -0.30 16.46 4.33
C SER A 178 -1.48 16.27 3.39
N TYR A 179 -2.22 15.16 3.52
CA TYR A 179 -3.57 15.04 2.96
C TYR A 179 -4.59 14.79 4.09
N GLY A 180 -5.59 15.67 4.16
CA GLY A 180 -6.75 15.52 5.02
C GLY A 180 -7.58 14.31 4.61
N GLY A 181 -7.74 13.36 5.53
CA GLY A 181 -8.65 12.22 5.38
C GLY A 181 -9.98 12.52 6.09
N THR A 182 -11.06 12.34 5.35
CA THR A 182 -12.46 12.32 5.80
C THR A 182 -12.65 11.16 6.80
N ILE A 183 -13.10 11.48 8.02
CA ILE A 183 -13.45 10.50 9.06
C ILE A 183 -14.98 10.45 9.13
N GLY A 184 -15.57 9.46 8.48
CA GLY A 184 -16.98 9.07 8.64
C GLY A 184 -17.10 8.01 9.74
N GLY A 185 -17.98 8.27 10.71
CA GLY A 185 -18.26 7.39 11.85
C GLY A 185 -19.00 6.12 11.43
N LYS A 186 -18.69 5.01 12.10
CA LYS A 186 -19.48 3.76 12.02
C LYS A 186 -20.57 3.79 13.10
N ASN A 187 -21.80 3.57 12.67
CA ASN A 187 -22.94 3.28 13.52
C ASN A 187 -22.91 1.78 13.86
N ILE A 188 -23.02 1.45 15.15
CA ILE A 188 -23.10 0.08 15.67
C ILE A 188 -24.55 -0.09 16.11
N ASN A 189 -25.29 -0.97 15.44
CA ASN A 189 -26.45 -1.63 16.04
C ASN A 189 -26.44 -3.09 15.59
N SER A 190 -26.09 -3.97 16.53
CA SER A 190 -26.27 -5.41 16.47
C SER A 190 -27.68 -5.74 16.94
N PHE A 191 -28.44 -6.46 16.11
CA PHE A 191 -29.55 -7.29 16.58
C PHE A 191 -29.11 -8.75 16.47
N THR A 192 -29.07 -9.42 17.62
CA THR A 192 -28.91 -10.86 17.77
C THR A 192 -30.29 -11.50 17.73
N GLU A 193 -30.51 -12.48 16.86
CA GLU A 193 -31.52 -13.51 17.06
C GLU A 193 -30.94 -14.88 16.74
N ASN A 194 -31.24 -15.82 17.64
CA ASN A 194 -30.79 -17.20 17.64
C ASN A 194 -31.74 -18.03 16.78
N THR A 195 -31.25 -18.86 15.86
CA THR A 195 -32.04 -20.01 15.36
C THR A 195 -31.14 -21.15 14.86
N SER A 196 -31.30 -22.31 15.51
CA SER A 196 -31.15 -23.71 15.09
C SER A 196 -29.97 -24.16 14.21
N SER A 197 -29.17 -25.07 14.79
CA SER A 197 -27.88 -25.60 14.32
C SER A 197 -27.90 -26.52 13.09
N SER A 198 -29.01 -26.67 12.38
CA SER A 198 -29.09 -27.57 11.22
C SER A 198 -28.97 -26.86 9.87
N PHE A 199 -29.11 -25.53 9.81
CA PHE A 199 -28.94 -24.71 8.60
C PHE A 199 -27.48 -24.22 8.38
N VAL A 200 -26.60 -24.48 9.35
CA VAL A 200 -25.25 -23.91 9.42
C VAL A 200 -24.28 -24.60 8.45
N GLN A 201 -24.52 -25.85 8.07
CA GLN A 201 -23.63 -26.60 7.18
C GLN A 201 -23.78 -26.23 5.70
N GLU A 202 -25.00 -25.96 5.22
CA GLU A 202 -25.22 -25.49 3.83
C GLU A 202 -24.76 -24.05 3.61
N VAL A 203 -24.86 -23.18 4.63
CA VAL A 203 -24.43 -21.78 4.57
C VAL A 203 -22.90 -21.64 4.61
N GLN A 204 -22.19 -22.58 5.26
CA GLN A 204 -20.73 -22.57 5.33
C GLN A 204 -20.07 -23.07 4.03
N ALA A 205 -20.70 -23.99 3.31
CA ALA A 205 -20.25 -24.43 1.99
C ALA A 205 -20.39 -23.30 0.95
N LYS A 206 -21.56 -22.64 0.88
CA LYS A 206 -21.81 -21.50 -0.01
C LYS A 206 -20.88 -20.30 0.25
N LYS A 207 -20.56 -19.99 1.51
CA LYS A 207 -19.62 -18.90 1.85
C LYS A 207 -18.17 -19.17 1.44
N LYS A 208 -17.77 -20.44 1.29
CA LYS A 208 -16.40 -20.83 0.95
C LYS A 208 -16.14 -20.73 -0.55
N ASP A 209 -17.13 -21.08 -1.37
CA ASP A 209 -17.10 -20.91 -2.82
C ASP A 209 -17.19 -19.42 -3.22
N ASP A 210 -18.07 -18.65 -2.58
CA ASP A 210 -18.23 -17.20 -2.83
C ASP A 210 -16.95 -16.40 -2.45
N LEU A 211 -16.22 -16.81 -1.41
CA LEU A 211 -14.93 -16.22 -1.04
C LEU A 211 -13.79 -16.61 -2.00
N SER A 212 -13.91 -17.76 -2.68
CA SER A 212 -12.94 -18.22 -3.68
C SER A 212 -13.13 -17.47 -5.00
N GLU A 213 -14.38 -17.33 -5.43
CA GLU A 213 -14.75 -16.63 -6.66
C GLU A 213 -14.47 -15.12 -6.59
N SER A 214 -14.83 -14.48 -5.47
CA SER A 214 -14.51 -13.06 -5.22
C SER A 214 -13.00 -12.77 -5.18
N LYS A 215 -12.16 -13.75 -4.82
CA LYS A 215 -10.71 -13.62 -4.93
C LYS A 215 -10.23 -13.69 -6.37
N LYS A 216 -10.74 -14.64 -7.16
CA LYS A 216 -10.39 -14.79 -8.58
C LYS A 216 -10.72 -13.51 -9.36
N ILE A 217 -11.93 -12.98 -9.19
CA ILE A 217 -12.35 -11.72 -9.82
C ILE A 217 -11.43 -10.56 -9.42
N ALA A 218 -11.07 -10.46 -8.14
CA ALA A 218 -10.17 -9.40 -7.68
C ALA A 218 -8.74 -9.54 -8.24
N GLU A 219 -8.28 -10.77 -8.48
CA GLU A 219 -7.01 -11.04 -9.16
C GLU A 219 -7.06 -10.66 -10.63
N GLU A 220 -8.14 -10.97 -11.34
CA GLU A 220 -8.33 -10.57 -12.74
C GLU A 220 -8.38 -9.04 -12.91
N VAL A 221 -9.17 -8.34 -12.08
CA VAL A 221 -9.21 -6.86 -12.05
C VAL A 221 -7.83 -6.26 -11.81
N LYS A 222 -7.05 -6.86 -10.91
CA LYS A 222 -5.67 -6.46 -10.63
C LYS A 222 -4.75 -6.72 -11.84
N ASN A 223 -4.89 -7.88 -12.50
CA ASN A 223 -4.07 -8.22 -13.66
C ASN A 223 -4.33 -7.26 -14.81
N ILE A 224 -5.59 -6.94 -15.11
CA ILE A 224 -5.97 -5.93 -16.10
C ILE A 224 -5.35 -4.56 -15.76
N TRP A 225 -5.37 -4.16 -14.48
CA TRP A 225 -4.72 -2.92 -14.05
C TRP A 225 -3.21 -2.93 -14.31
N ILE A 226 -2.53 -4.02 -13.97
CA ILE A 226 -1.08 -4.16 -14.22
C ILE A 226 -0.79 -4.17 -15.72
N GLU A 227 -1.60 -4.87 -16.51
CA GLU A 227 -1.48 -4.92 -17.96
C GLU A 227 -1.59 -3.53 -18.58
N GLU A 228 -2.65 -2.77 -18.27
CA GLU A 228 -2.96 -1.50 -18.93
C GLU A 228 -2.19 -0.30 -18.36
N ILE A 229 -1.89 -0.28 -17.05
CA ILE A 229 -1.25 0.85 -16.36
C ILE A 229 0.25 0.60 -16.09
N GLY A 230 0.68 -0.66 -16.04
CA GLY A 230 2.09 -1.02 -15.82
C GLY A 230 2.61 -0.73 -14.42
N GLU A 231 1.76 -0.78 -13.38
CA GLU A 231 2.18 -0.52 -11.99
C GLU A 231 2.48 -1.83 -11.23
N PRO A 232 3.76 -2.21 -11.03
CA PRO A 232 4.15 -3.44 -10.32
C PRO A 232 4.01 -3.35 -8.78
N GLY A 233 3.22 -2.41 -8.25
CA GLY A 233 3.20 -2.07 -6.82
C GLY A 233 2.25 -2.88 -5.94
N ILE A 234 1.45 -3.81 -6.50
CA ILE A 234 0.39 -4.52 -5.77
C ILE A 234 0.73 -6.01 -5.67
N ASN A 235 1.75 -6.34 -4.88
CA ASN A 235 2.20 -7.73 -4.74
C ASN A 235 1.12 -8.61 -4.06
N HIS A 236 0.35 -8.05 -3.12
CA HIS A 236 -0.70 -8.77 -2.40
C HIS A 236 -2.00 -7.95 -2.34
N LEU A 237 -3.13 -8.61 -2.60
CA LEU A 237 -4.46 -8.04 -2.38
C LEU A 237 -4.86 -8.29 -0.92
N SER A 238 -5.06 -7.22 -0.14
CA SER A 238 -5.62 -7.38 1.21
C SER A 238 -7.09 -7.78 1.14
N SER A 239 -7.60 -8.48 2.16
CA SER A 239 -9.02 -8.86 2.25
C SER A 239 -9.96 -7.66 2.11
N THR A 240 -9.58 -6.52 2.68
CA THR A 240 -10.33 -5.26 2.57
C THR A 240 -10.29 -4.65 1.17
N LEU A 241 -9.20 -4.83 0.42
CA LEU A 241 -9.11 -4.37 -0.96
C LEU A 241 -9.95 -5.27 -1.89
N ILE A 242 -9.92 -6.59 -1.66
CA ILE A 242 -10.75 -7.56 -2.39
C ILE A 242 -12.24 -7.23 -2.25
N THR A 243 -12.72 -6.96 -1.02
CA THR A 243 -14.12 -6.56 -0.82
C THR A 243 -14.47 -5.30 -1.58
N ARG A 244 -13.59 -4.30 -1.61
CA ARG A 244 -13.82 -3.04 -2.33
C ARG A 244 -13.80 -3.21 -3.85
N ILE A 245 -12.89 -4.05 -4.35
CA ILE A 245 -12.83 -4.39 -5.77
C ILE A 245 -14.14 -5.05 -6.19
N ASN A 246 -14.57 -6.09 -5.49
CA ASN A 246 -15.81 -6.79 -5.82
C ASN A 246 -17.03 -5.88 -5.71
N GLN A 247 -17.09 -5.02 -4.68
CA GLN A 247 -18.16 -4.04 -4.56
C GLN A 247 -18.19 -3.10 -5.77
N SER A 248 -17.06 -2.54 -6.17
CA SER A 248 -16.98 -1.67 -7.35
C SER A 248 -17.26 -2.41 -8.65
N TYR A 249 -16.81 -3.66 -8.76
CA TYR A 249 -17.04 -4.51 -9.93
C TYR A 249 -18.53 -4.75 -10.16
N LEU A 250 -19.26 -5.07 -9.09
CA LEU A 250 -20.70 -5.28 -9.13
C LEU A 250 -21.47 -3.96 -9.36
N SER A 251 -21.11 -2.88 -8.65
CA SER A 251 -21.93 -1.66 -8.63
C SER A 251 -21.60 -0.64 -9.71
N VAL A 252 -20.34 -0.55 -10.14
CA VAL A 252 -19.85 0.48 -11.08
C VAL A 252 -19.63 -0.11 -12.47
N PHE A 253 -19.15 -1.35 -12.53
CA PHE A 253 -18.77 -2.00 -13.77
C PHE A 253 -19.78 -3.08 -14.21
N ASP A 254 -20.94 -3.19 -13.56
CA ASP A 254 -22.01 -4.14 -13.86
C ASP A 254 -21.53 -5.58 -14.10
N SER A 255 -20.55 -6.02 -13.29
CA SER A 255 -19.91 -7.33 -13.45
C SER A 255 -19.24 -7.56 -14.82
N SER A 256 -18.70 -6.51 -15.44
CA SER A 256 -18.02 -6.56 -16.73
C SER A 256 -16.55 -6.19 -16.62
N LEU A 257 -15.66 -7.15 -16.91
CA LEU A 257 -14.23 -6.91 -17.03
C LEU A 257 -13.87 -5.99 -18.19
N GLU A 258 -14.69 -5.98 -19.25
CA GLU A 258 -14.43 -5.13 -20.41
C GLU A 258 -14.68 -3.65 -20.09
N LYS A 259 -15.75 -3.33 -19.34
CA LYS A 259 -15.97 -1.98 -18.81
C LYS A 259 -14.80 -1.52 -17.94
N TRP A 260 -14.27 -2.41 -17.10
CA TRP A 260 -13.08 -2.14 -16.29
C TRP A 260 -11.84 -1.89 -17.16
N ARG A 261 -11.61 -2.69 -18.20
CA ARG A 261 -10.48 -2.56 -19.13
C ARG A 261 -10.53 -1.24 -19.91
N ILE A 262 -11.70 -0.88 -20.46
CA ILE A 262 -11.93 0.41 -21.14
C ILE A 262 -11.62 1.56 -20.19
N TYR A 263 -12.10 1.51 -18.95
CA TYR A 263 -11.82 2.52 -17.94
C TYR A 263 -10.31 2.61 -17.60
N CYS A 264 -9.62 1.48 -17.50
CA CYS A 264 -8.16 1.48 -17.33
C CYS A 264 -7.43 2.15 -18.51
N ARG A 265 -7.87 1.88 -19.75
CA ARG A 265 -7.31 2.54 -20.95
C ARG A 265 -7.56 4.05 -20.95
N GLN A 266 -8.72 4.50 -20.48
CA GLN A 266 -8.99 5.94 -20.29
C GLN A 266 -8.02 6.57 -19.29
N ILE A 267 -7.74 5.90 -18.17
CA ILE A 267 -6.73 6.37 -17.20
C ILE A 267 -5.34 6.38 -17.84
N ALA A 268 -4.99 5.33 -18.57
CA ALA A 268 -3.70 5.18 -19.24
C ALA A 268 -3.44 6.25 -20.31
N SER A 269 -4.49 6.81 -20.91
CA SER A 269 -4.41 7.85 -21.93
C SER A 269 -4.21 9.26 -21.37
N SER A 270 -4.11 9.42 -20.05
CA SER A 270 -3.92 10.71 -19.38
C SER A 270 -2.49 10.90 -18.86
N HIS A 271 -1.78 11.94 -19.31
CA HIS A 271 -0.49 12.34 -18.74
C HIS A 271 -0.61 12.75 -17.27
N PHE A 272 -1.73 13.33 -16.84
CA PHE A 272 -1.94 13.70 -15.43
C PHE A 272 -2.14 12.47 -14.55
N LEU A 273 -3.02 11.56 -14.94
CA LEU A 273 -3.30 10.36 -14.14
C LEU A 273 -2.10 9.40 -14.13
N MET A 274 -1.27 9.42 -15.18
CA MET A 274 -0.03 8.65 -15.22
C MET A 274 1.15 9.30 -14.51
N GLY A 275 1.01 10.55 -14.04
CA GLY A 275 2.05 11.29 -13.31
C GLY A 275 3.18 11.81 -14.20
N GLU A 276 2.93 11.95 -15.49
CA GLU A 276 3.86 12.47 -16.49
C GLU A 276 3.68 13.99 -16.73
N LYS A 277 2.59 14.58 -16.20
CA LYS A 277 2.33 16.02 -16.28
C LYS A 277 3.30 16.82 -15.41
N ARG A 278 4.03 17.76 -16.03
CA ARG A 278 4.99 18.64 -15.33
C ARG A 278 4.31 19.40 -14.19
N GLY A 279 4.88 19.32 -12.99
CA GLY A 279 4.38 19.97 -11.77
C GLY A 279 3.32 19.18 -10.99
N ALA A 280 2.83 18.06 -11.50
CA ALA A 280 1.89 17.19 -10.79
C ALA A 280 2.63 15.97 -10.22
N ASN A 281 2.67 15.84 -8.89
CA ASN A 281 3.26 14.67 -8.22
C ASN A 281 2.24 13.54 -7.93
N PHE A 282 1.21 13.45 -8.77
CA PHE A 282 0.10 12.52 -8.63
C PHE A 282 0.18 11.42 -9.69
N LYS A 283 -0.01 10.17 -9.29
CA LYS A 283 -0.19 9.02 -10.17
C LYS A 283 -1.37 8.21 -9.65
N ALA A 284 -2.29 7.84 -10.54
CA ALA A 284 -3.44 7.03 -10.21
C ALA A 284 -2.97 5.63 -9.76
N ARG A 285 -3.55 5.17 -8.65
CA ARG A 285 -3.30 3.84 -8.07
C ARG A 285 -4.59 3.04 -8.12
N LEU A 286 -4.52 1.70 -8.13
CA LEU A 286 -5.71 0.84 -8.14
C LEU A 286 -6.72 1.21 -7.05
N SER A 287 -6.26 1.38 -5.80
CA SER A 287 -7.12 1.77 -4.66
C SER A 287 -7.83 3.13 -4.81
N TRP A 288 -7.33 4.00 -5.70
CA TRP A 288 -7.96 5.26 -6.07
C TRP A 288 -8.94 5.05 -7.22
N ALA A 289 -8.58 4.24 -8.23
CA ALA A 289 -9.38 4.02 -9.43
C ALA A 289 -10.67 3.20 -9.18
N ILE A 290 -10.68 2.31 -8.18
CA ILE A 290 -11.84 1.47 -7.82
C ILE A 290 -12.91 2.20 -6.99
N LYS A 291 -12.79 3.52 -6.78
CA LYS A 291 -13.80 4.26 -6.03
C LYS A 291 -14.92 4.66 -6.98
N PRO A 292 -16.20 4.53 -6.59
CA PRO A 292 -17.30 4.98 -7.44
C PRO A 292 -17.19 6.47 -7.77
N GLU A 293 -16.80 7.27 -6.78
CA GLU A 293 -16.55 8.71 -6.91
C GLU A 293 -15.50 9.05 -7.98
N THR A 294 -14.49 8.21 -8.20
CA THR A 294 -13.43 8.49 -9.18
C THR A 294 -13.86 8.09 -10.59
N PHE A 295 -14.61 6.99 -10.71
CA PHE A 295 -15.25 6.61 -11.96
C PHE A 295 -16.19 7.71 -12.45
N GLU A 296 -17.10 8.18 -11.61
CA GLU A 296 -18.05 9.25 -11.95
C GLU A 296 -17.34 10.52 -12.42
N ARG A 297 -16.26 10.92 -11.75
CA ARG A 297 -15.49 12.11 -12.12
C ARG A 297 -14.76 11.96 -13.46
N ILE A 298 -14.26 10.76 -13.77
CA ILE A 298 -13.66 10.48 -15.07
C ILE A 298 -14.72 10.52 -16.17
N GLN A 299 -15.89 9.92 -15.94
CA GLN A 299 -17.01 9.99 -16.89
C GLN A 299 -17.55 11.41 -17.07
N ALA A 300 -17.54 12.23 -16.02
CA ALA A 300 -17.94 13.64 -16.07
C ALA A 300 -16.92 14.54 -16.81
N GLY A 301 -15.75 14.02 -17.19
CA GLY A 301 -14.73 14.79 -17.90
C GLY A 301 -13.91 15.73 -17.02
N ASP A 302 -13.83 15.49 -15.69
CA ASP A 302 -13.01 16.27 -14.76
C ASP A 302 -11.50 16.21 -15.06
N PHE A 303 -11.07 15.26 -15.90
CA PHE A 303 -9.68 14.96 -16.18
C PHE A 303 -9.38 15.06 -17.68
N THR A 304 -8.15 15.48 -18.02
CA THR A 304 -7.67 15.46 -19.40
C THR A 304 -7.34 14.02 -19.80
N LEU A 305 -8.11 13.47 -20.74
CA LEU A 305 -7.94 12.13 -21.30
C LEU A 305 -7.47 12.24 -22.76
N GLY A 306 -6.70 11.26 -23.25
CA GLY A 306 -6.22 11.23 -24.63
C GLY A 306 -5.06 12.18 -24.96
N ASP A 307 -4.46 12.82 -23.94
CA ASP A 307 -3.28 13.69 -24.12
C ASP A 307 -1.97 12.89 -24.22
N ARG A 308 -2.00 11.60 -23.86
CA ARG A 308 -0.86 10.68 -23.95
C ARG A 308 -0.97 9.77 -25.18
N LYS A 309 0.08 9.74 -26.00
CA LYS A 309 0.26 8.70 -27.04
C LYS A 309 0.53 7.38 -26.34
N VAL A 310 -0.52 6.63 -26.04
CA VAL A 310 -0.41 5.23 -25.67
C VAL A 310 -0.02 4.50 -26.95
N GLU A 311 1.11 3.79 -26.97
CA GLU A 311 1.34 2.81 -28.04
C GLU A 311 0.14 1.87 -28.03
N GLU A 312 -0.71 1.96 -29.06
CA GLU A 312 -1.86 1.08 -29.20
C GLU A 312 -1.32 -0.34 -29.22
N ARG A 313 -1.50 -1.08 -28.10
CA ARG A 313 -1.49 -2.53 -28.22
C ARG A 313 -2.61 -2.85 -29.20
N PRO A 314 -2.32 -3.65 -30.23
CA PRO A 314 -3.27 -3.89 -31.31
C PRO A 314 -4.60 -4.25 -30.67
N LYS A 315 -5.67 -3.57 -31.13
CA LYS A 315 -7.07 -3.89 -30.83
C LYS A 315 -7.22 -5.41 -30.73
N GLU A 316 -8.08 -5.89 -29.84
CA GLU A 316 -8.65 -7.23 -30.03
C GLU A 316 -9.20 -7.25 -31.46
N ILE A 317 -8.39 -7.82 -32.33
CA ILE A 317 -8.70 -8.09 -33.71
C ILE A 317 -9.88 -9.04 -33.63
N SER A 318 -10.94 -8.81 -34.41
CA SER A 318 -12.07 -9.74 -34.38
C SER A 318 -11.54 -11.14 -34.68
N LEU A 319 -12.13 -12.18 -34.09
CA LEU A 319 -11.70 -13.56 -34.33
C LEU A 319 -11.58 -13.87 -35.84
N GLU A 320 -12.41 -13.22 -36.65
CA GLU A 320 -12.41 -13.28 -38.11
C GLU A 320 -11.16 -12.65 -38.75
N GLU A 321 -10.72 -11.48 -38.29
CA GLU A 321 -9.51 -10.82 -38.77
C GLU A 321 -8.24 -11.57 -38.33
N GLU A 322 -8.23 -12.22 -37.16
CA GLU A 322 -7.10 -13.04 -36.70
C GLU A 322 -7.01 -14.36 -37.48
N ASN A 323 -8.16 -15.00 -37.74
CA ASN A 323 -8.23 -16.16 -38.61
C ASN A 323 -7.78 -15.81 -40.03
N LYS A 324 -8.22 -14.67 -40.57
CA LYS A 324 -7.76 -14.18 -41.88
C LYS A 324 -6.26 -13.95 -41.91
N ALA A 325 -5.70 -13.28 -40.90
CA ALA A 325 -4.24 -13.06 -40.80
C ALA A 325 -3.45 -14.37 -40.65
N ARG A 326 -4.03 -15.38 -39.99
CA ARG A 326 -3.47 -16.73 -39.89
C ARG A 326 -3.47 -17.41 -41.25
N ASP A 327 -4.59 -17.39 -41.97
CA ASP A 327 -4.70 -18.02 -43.29
C ASP A 327 -3.78 -17.36 -44.31
N GLU A 328 -3.69 -16.03 -44.30
CA GLU A 328 -2.74 -15.27 -45.13
C GLU A 328 -1.29 -15.66 -44.82
N LEU A 329 -0.92 -15.76 -43.53
CA LEU A 329 0.44 -16.16 -43.13
C LEU A 329 0.73 -17.62 -43.52
N LYS A 330 -0.23 -18.53 -43.38
CA LYS A 330 -0.09 -19.93 -43.81
C LYS A 330 0.21 -20.01 -45.31
N GLN A 331 -0.52 -19.25 -46.13
CA GLN A 331 -0.25 -19.17 -47.58
C GLN A 331 1.10 -18.50 -47.90
N GLU A 332 1.48 -17.44 -47.19
CA GLU A 332 2.81 -16.81 -47.35
C GLU A 332 3.96 -17.76 -47.01
N LEU A 333 3.80 -18.62 -45.98
CA LEU A 333 4.79 -19.61 -45.58
C LEU A 333 4.90 -20.75 -46.58
N LEU A 334 3.76 -21.30 -47.04
CA LEU A 334 3.72 -22.38 -48.03
C LEU A 334 4.27 -21.97 -49.39
N ASN A 335 4.07 -20.71 -49.79
CA ASN A 335 4.62 -20.15 -51.02
C ASN A 335 6.07 -19.65 -50.88
N SER A 336 6.65 -19.71 -49.67
CA SER A 336 8.02 -19.26 -49.44
C SER A 336 9.03 -20.34 -49.85
N SER A 337 10.18 -19.93 -50.36
CA SER A 337 11.30 -20.83 -50.70
C SER A 337 12.10 -21.27 -49.46
N LYS A 338 11.48 -21.32 -48.28
CA LYS A 338 12.14 -21.72 -47.03
C LYS A 338 12.13 -23.23 -46.86
N ASP A 339 12.96 -23.72 -45.94
CA ASP A 339 13.05 -25.15 -45.61
C ASP A 339 11.69 -25.72 -45.17
N GLU A 340 11.34 -26.92 -45.64
CA GLU A 340 10.06 -27.58 -45.35
C GLU A 340 9.85 -27.82 -43.85
N THR A 341 10.92 -28.19 -43.14
CA THR A 341 10.89 -28.40 -41.68
C THR A 341 10.72 -27.08 -40.94
N TRP A 342 11.28 -25.98 -41.47
CA TRP A 342 11.09 -24.65 -40.90
C TRP A 342 9.66 -24.14 -41.08
N ILE A 343 9.07 -24.39 -42.26
CA ILE A 343 7.69 -24.04 -42.55
C ILE A 343 6.77 -24.77 -41.56
N GLU A 344 6.92 -26.08 -41.40
CA GLU A 344 6.13 -26.87 -40.45
C GLU A 344 6.32 -26.40 -39.00
N ALA A 345 7.55 -26.07 -38.58
CA ALA A 345 7.81 -25.49 -37.26
C ALA A 345 7.08 -24.14 -37.06
N CYS A 346 7.13 -23.26 -38.07
CA CYS A 346 6.43 -21.98 -38.04
C CYS A 346 4.91 -22.14 -37.99
N LEU A 347 4.34 -23.12 -38.70
CA LEU A 347 2.91 -23.43 -38.67
C LEU A 347 2.45 -23.85 -37.27
N ARG A 348 3.20 -24.75 -36.61
CA ARG A 348 2.91 -25.17 -35.23
C ARG A 348 3.04 -24.02 -34.24
N LEU A 349 4.09 -23.21 -34.38
CA LEU A 349 4.30 -22.04 -33.54
C LEU A 349 3.23 -20.96 -33.77
N CYS A 350 2.63 -20.89 -34.95
CA CYS A 350 1.52 -19.99 -35.23
C CYS A 350 0.24 -20.34 -34.45
N GLU A 351 0.03 -21.62 -34.14
CA GLU A 351 -1.10 -22.06 -33.31
C GLU A 351 -0.87 -21.72 -31.83
N ILE A 352 0.39 -21.66 -31.37
CA ILE A 352 0.75 -21.39 -29.97
C ILE A 352 0.92 -19.88 -29.70
N LEU A 353 1.60 -19.16 -30.60
CA LEU A 353 2.06 -17.78 -30.39
C LEU A 353 1.24 -16.74 -31.16
N GLY A 354 0.42 -17.19 -32.12
CA GLY A 354 -0.37 -16.34 -33.00
C GLY A 354 0.39 -15.81 -34.23
N PRO A 355 -0.34 -15.38 -35.28
CA PRO A 355 0.25 -15.06 -36.59
C PRO A 355 1.19 -13.85 -36.56
N LYS A 356 0.89 -12.84 -35.74
CA LYS A 356 1.74 -11.63 -35.63
C LYS A 356 3.12 -11.94 -35.09
N MET A 357 3.21 -12.83 -34.10
CA MET A 357 4.49 -13.17 -33.48
C MET A 357 5.37 -13.92 -34.47
N VAL A 358 4.79 -14.89 -35.18
CA VAL A 358 5.49 -15.64 -36.22
C VAL A 358 5.93 -14.71 -37.35
N LYS A 359 5.05 -13.84 -37.87
CA LYS A 359 5.38 -12.92 -38.97
C LYS A 359 6.52 -11.95 -38.61
N ASN A 360 6.52 -11.39 -37.41
CA ASN A 360 7.50 -10.37 -37.03
C ASN A 360 8.84 -10.96 -36.57
N TRP A 361 8.82 -12.09 -35.88
CA TRP A 361 10.00 -12.60 -35.18
C TRP A 361 10.51 -13.92 -35.68
N LEU A 362 9.70 -14.77 -36.33
CA LEU A 362 10.14 -16.08 -36.83
C LEU A 362 10.32 -16.09 -38.35
N TYR A 363 9.41 -15.45 -39.10
CA TYR A 363 9.48 -15.38 -40.56
C TYR A 363 10.81 -14.83 -41.10
N PRO A 364 11.49 -13.86 -40.45
CA PRO A 364 12.80 -13.38 -40.91
C PRO A 364 13.96 -14.36 -40.69
N LEU A 365 13.77 -15.46 -39.95
CA LEU A 365 14.82 -16.44 -39.71
C LEU A 365 14.85 -17.50 -40.79
N ASN A 366 16.05 -18.03 -41.02
CA ASN A 366 16.30 -19.15 -41.93
C ASN A 366 17.06 -20.25 -41.21
N ILE A 367 16.79 -21.51 -41.55
CA ILE A 367 17.61 -22.62 -41.08
C ILE A 367 18.96 -22.59 -41.83
N ILE A 368 20.06 -22.68 -41.08
CA ILE A 368 21.41 -22.88 -41.62
C ILE A 368 21.78 -24.36 -41.54
N THR A 369 21.57 -24.96 -40.36
CA THR A 369 21.99 -26.32 -40.05
C THR A 369 20.80 -27.07 -39.46
N LEU A 370 20.47 -28.22 -40.02
CA LEU A 370 19.37 -29.09 -39.56
C LEU A 370 19.84 -30.53 -39.47
N ASN A 371 20.11 -30.98 -38.24
CA ASN A 371 20.47 -32.36 -37.93
C ASN A 371 19.53 -32.91 -36.84
N SER A 372 19.57 -34.23 -36.61
CA SER A 372 18.81 -34.88 -35.54
C SER A 372 19.22 -34.44 -34.12
N THR A 373 20.36 -33.77 -33.98
CA THR A 373 20.96 -33.36 -32.69
C THR A 373 21.10 -31.84 -32.52
N GLU A 374 21.21 -31.09 -33.62
CA GLU A 374 21.42 -29.64 -33.61
C GLU A 374 20.58 -28.94 -34.69
N VAL A 375 19.94 -27.85 -34.29
CA VAL A 375 19.24 -26.90 -35.19
C VAL A 375 19.90 -25.53 -35.03
N GLU A 376 20.34 -24.97 -36.15
CA GLU A 376 20.88 -23.61 -36.20
C GLU A 376 20.01 -22.71 -37.07
N LEU A 377 19.55 -21.60 -36.48
CA LEU A 377 18.74 -20.59 -37.14
C LEU A 377 19.55 -19.31 -37.33
N GLN A 378 19.48 -18.73 -38.52
CA GLN A 378 20.04 -17.43 -38.83
C GLN A 378 19.02 -16.33 -38.59
N ALA A 379 19.36 -15.36 -37.75
CA ALA A 379 18.62 -14.12 -37.57
C ALA A 379 19.22 -13.00 -38.43
N PRO A 380 18.38 -12.06 -38.92
CA PRO A 380 18.83 -10.95 -39.77
C PRO A 380 19.72 -9.96 -39.01
N ASN A 381 19.61 -9.88 -37.68
CA ASN A 381 20.47 -9.07 -36.83
C ASN A 381 20.55 -9.65 -35.40
N ARG A 382 21.55 -9.18 -34.64
CA ARG A 382 21.80 -9.64 -33.26
C ARG A 382 20.64 -9.38 -32.32
N PHE A 383 19.89 -8.31 -32.53
CA PHE A 383 18.75 -7.97 -31.68
C PHE A 383 17.62 -8.99 -31.83
N VAL A 384 17.24 -9.32 -33.07
CA VAL A 384 16.22 -10.34 -33.38
C VAL A 384 16.68 -11.69 -32.85
N GLY A 385 17.93 -12.09 -33.10
CA GLY A 385 18.46 -13.36 -32.61
C GLY A 385 18.40 -13.49 -31.09
N ASN A 386 18.90 -12.48 -30.37
CA ASN A 386 18.88 -12.47 -28.90
C ASN A 386 17.46 -12.44 -28.33
N TRP A 387 16.54 -11.72 -28.97
CA TRP A 387 15.16 -11.64 -28.51
C TRP A 387 14.44 -12.98 -28.71
N VAL A 388 14.60 -13.61 -29.87
CA VAL A 388 13.98 -14.92 -30.17
C VAL A 388 14.54 -16.00 -29.26
N ASP A 389 15.86 -16.05 -29.04
CA ASP A 389 16.48 -17.03 -28.13
C ASP A 389 15.96 -16.88 -26.70
N LYS A 390 15.87 -15.63 -26.20
CA LYS A 390 15.44 -15.36 -24.83
C LYS A 390 13.95 -15.61 -24.60
N ASN A 391 13.09 -15.28 -25.56
CA ASN A 391 11.63 -15.29 -25.36
C ASN A 391 10.94 -16.50 -25.99
N LEU A 392 11.47 -17.06 -27.07
CA LEU A 392 10.88 -18.15 -27.84
C LEU A 392 11.78 -19.40 -27.91
N GLY A 393 12.99 -19.37 -27.34
CA GLY A 393 13.95 -20.47 -27.46
C GLY A 393 13.47 -21.78 -26.84
N LYS A 394 12.64 -21.73 -25.79
CA LYS A 394 12.06 -22.94 -25.17
C LYS A 394 11.01 -23.57 -26.08
N GLU A 395 10.14 -22.75 -26.63
CA GLU A 395 9.07 -23.12 -27.54
C GLU A 395 9.66 -23.68 -28.84
N LEU A 396 10.67 -23.00 -29.40
CA LEU A 396 11.42 -23.49 -30.57
C LEU A 396 12.05 -24.85 -30.31
N LYS A 397 12.79 -25.00 -29.20
CA LYS A 397 13.43 -26.27 -28.84
C LYS A 397 12.40 -27.39 -28.71
N ARG A 398 11.25 -27.12 -28.08
CA ARG A 398 10.16 -28.09 -27.94
C ARG A 398 9.56 -28.46 -29.30
N THR A 399 9.25 -27.48 -30.15
CA THR A 399 8.67 -27.74 -31.48
C THR A 399 9.63 -28.58 -32.34
N PHE A 400 10.93 -28.28 -32.32
CA PHE A 400 11.91 -29.09 -33.05
C PHE A 400 12.12 -30.48 -32.44
N GLN A 401 12.03 -30.64 -31.12
CA GLN A 401 12.04 -31.96 -30.48
C GLN A 401 10.84 -32.82 -30.91
N GLU A 402 9.67 -32.21 -31.07
CA GLU A 402 8.47 -32.90 -31.54
C GLU A 402 8.54 -33.25 -33.04
N LEU A 403 9.26 -32.45 -33.85
CA LEU A 403 9.42 -32.67 -35.29
C LEU A 403 10.55 -33.63 -35.66
N LEU A 404 11.70 -33.53 -34.98
CA LEU A 404 12.92 -34.29 -35.29
C LEU A 404 13.12 -35.50 -34.36
N GLY A 405 12.29 -35.63 -33.32
CA GLY A 405 12.40 -36.65 -32.29
C GLY A 405 13.24 -36.23 -31.07
N SER A 406 13.18 -37.02 -30.01
CA SER A 406 13.71 -36.72 -28.66
C SER A 406 15.23 -36.54 -28.55
N SER A 407 15.99 -36.60 -29.66
CA SER A 407 17.45 -36.53 -29.69
C SER A 407 18.01 -35.11 -29.85
N LEU A 408 17.17 -34.08 -29.95
CA LEU A 408 17.64 -32.71 -30.12
C LEU A 408 18.29 -32.16 -28.83
N GLU A 409 19.60 -31.99 -28.86
CA GLU A 409 20.38 -31.46 -27.75
C GLU A 409 20.47 -29.93 -27.81
N TYR A 410 20.68 -29.36 -29.00
CA TYR A 410 20.97 -27.94 -29.19
C TYR A 410 20.06 -27.26 -30.21
N CYS A 411 19.49 -26.11 -29.82
CA CYS A 411 18.87 -25.16 -30.74
C CYS A 411 19.61 -23.84 -30.55
N ARG A 412 20.24 -23.33 -31.61
CA ARG A 412 21.08 -22.13 -31.57
C ARG A 412 20.58 -21.12 -32.58
N ILE A 413 20.65 -19.85 -32.21
CA ILE A 413 20.31 -18.74 -33.09
C ILE A 413 21.56 -17.88 -33.28
N THR A 414 22.06 -17.84 -34.51
CA THR A 414 23.20 -17.02 -34.92
C THR A 414 22.70 -15.82 -35.72
N ALA A 415 23.38 -14.68 -35.62
CA ALA A 415 23.01 -13.48 -36.36
C ALA A 415 23.96 -13.24 -37.53
N ILE A 416 23.43 -12.74 -38.64
CA ILE A 416 24.26 -12.20 -39.72
C ILE A 416 25.08 -11.04 -39.14
N ALA A 417 26.39 -11.06 -39.42
CA ALA A 417 27.38 -10.14 -38.86
C ALA A 417 27.12 -8.68 -39.25
#